data_AF-A0A537UMB7-F1
#
_entry.id   AF-A0A537UMB7-F1
#
_cell.length_a   1.000
_cell.length_b   1.000
_cell.length_c   1.000
_cell.angle_alpha   90.00
_cell.angle_beta   90.00
_cell.angle_gamma   90.00
#
_symmetry.space_group_name_H-M   'P 1'
#
loop_
_entity.id
_entity.type
_entity.pdbx_description
1 polymer ?
#
loop_
_entity_poly.entity_id
_entity_poly.type
_entity_poly.pdbx_seq_one_letter_code
_entity_poly.pdbx_strand_id
1 'polypeptide(L)'
;MTSIWLRPEGRQEQQLQALIDRFAEEHGTVAFAPHLTVCGVPDNLGVLDAAAAYVRECGLLPIKAAKATVTGAVITPFRAVFIEVENSPELREFRERLRD
;
A
#
# COMPACT_ATOMS: atom_id res chain seq x y z
N MET A 1 4.06 -11.26 11.10
CA MET A 1 3.04 -10.22 10.94
C MET A 1 2.83 -10.08 9.45
N THR A 2 1.58 -10.15 9.00
CA THR A 2 1.23 -10.06 7.59
C THR A 2 0.76 -8.64 7.30
N SER A 3 1.16 -8.04 6.19
CA SER A 3 0.70 -6.72 5.78
C SER A 3 -0.36 -6.82 4.68
N ILE A 4 -1.43 -6.04 4.81
CA ILE A 4 -2.46 -5.92 3.79
C ILE A 4 -2.16 -4.68 2.96
N TRP A 5 -2.23 -4.85 1.65
CA TRP A 5 -1.81 -3.87 0.66
C TRP A 5 -2.93 -3.58 -0.34
N LEU A 6 -3.08 -2.31 -0.70
CA LEU A 6 -3.81 -1.91 -1.90
C LEU A 6 -2.83 -1.71 -3.04
N ARG A 7 -3.15 -2.23 -4.22
CA ARG A 7 -2.33 -2.06 -5.43
C ARG A 7 -3.00 -1.05 -6.36
N PRO A 8 -2.23 -0.13 -6.99
CA PRO A 8 -2.73 0.65 -8.11
C PRO A 8 -3.21 -0.28 -9.22
N GLU A 9 -4.15 0.17 -10.04
CA GLU A 9 -4.67 -0.58 -11.18
C GLU A 9 -4.28 0.04 -12.53
N GLY A 10 -4.22 -0.80 -13.56
CA GLY A 10 -4.06 -0.37 -14.94
C GLY A 10 -2.76 0.40 -15.21
N ARG A 11 -2.88 1.55 -15.89
CA ARG A 11 -1.71 2.33 -16.35
C ARG A 11 -0.86 2.87 -15.19
N GLN A 12 -1.48 3.19 -14.06
CA GLN A 12 -0.78 3.75 -12.90
C GLN A 12 0.17 2.72 -12.29
N GLU A 13 -0.26 1.46 -12.21
CA GLU A 13 0.59 0.34 -11.79
C GLU A 13 1.84 0.23 -12.66
N GLN A 14 1.67 0.22 -13.99
CA GLN A 14 2.77 0.09 -14.94
C GLN A 14 3.76 1.26 -14.85
N GLN A 15 3.25 2.48 -14.71
CA GLN A 15 4.09 3.69 -14.59
C GLN A 15 4.90 3.69 -13.29
N LEU A 16 4.28 3.30 -12.17
CA LEU A 16 4.97 3.20 -10.89
C LEU A 16 5.97 2.04 -10.89
N GLN A 17 5.64 0.89 -11.48
CA GLN A 17 6.56 -0.23 -11.61
C GLN A 17 7.81 0.17 -12.38
N ALA A 18 7.66 0.84 -13.53
CA ALA A 18 8.80 1.30 -14.33
C ALA A 18 9.71 2.29 -13.57
N LEU A 19 9.13 3.15 -12.71
CA LEU A 19 9.91 4.03 -11.85
C LEU A 19 10.66 3.26 -10.76
N ILE A 20 10.00 2.30 -10.11
CA ILE A 20 10.59 1.44 -9.08
C ILE A 20 11.75 0.62 -9.69
N ASP A 21 11.54 0.00 -10.84
CA ASP A 21 12.56 -0.83 -11.51
C ASP A 21 13.80 0.00 -11.85
N ARG A 22 13.60 1.20 -12.40
CA ARG A 22 14.70 2.13 -12.72
C ARG A 22 15.48 2.54 -11.47
N PHE A 23 14.80 2.90 -10.38
CA PHE A 23 15.47 3.27 -9.13
C PHE A 23 16.14 2.08 -8.45
N ALA A 24 15.58 0.89 -8.58
CA ALA A 24 16.18 -0.34 -8.07
C ALA A 24 17.51 -0.63 -8.78
N GLU A 25 17.54 -0.51 -10.11
CA GLU A 25 18.75 -0.64 -10.91
C GLU A 25 19.78 0.44 -10.57
N GLU A 26 19.38 1.72 -10.57
CA GLU A 26 20.29 2.85 -10.35
C GLU A 26 20.96 2.83 -8.96
N HIS A 27 20.25 2.37 -7.94
CA HIS A 27 20.72 2.39 -6.56
C HIS A 27 21.10 1.02 -5.99
N GLY A 28 21.05 -0.05 -6.79
CA GLY A 28 21.38 -1.41 -6.36
C GLY A 28 20.45 -1.92 -5.25
N THR A 29 19.16 -1.61 -5.34
CA THR A 29 18.14 -2.06 -4.38
C THR A 29 17.20 -3.09 -5.00
N VAL A 30 16.29 -3.65 -4.20
CA VAL A 30 15.33 -4.67 -4.67
C VAL A 30 14.08 -3.99 -5.21
N ALA A 31 13.71 -4.30 -6.46
CA ALA A 31 12.44 -3.88 -7.03
C ALA A 31 11.26 -4.57 -6.32
N PHE A 32 10.13 -3.88 -6.23
CA PHE A 32 8.92 -4.38 -5.58
C PHE A 32 7.68 -3.93 -6.35
N ALA A 33 6.55 -4.63 -6.13
CA ALA A 33 5.28 -4.24 -6.73
C ALA A 33 4.75 -2.96 -6.06
N PRO A 34 4.30 -1.93 -6.81
CA PRO A 34 3.79 -0.70 -6.22
C PRO A 34 2.55 -1.00 -5.36
N HIS A 35 2.57 -0.52 -4.12
CA HIS A 35 1.48 -0.77 -3.17
C HIS A 35 1.36 0.35 -2.14
N LEU A 36 0.17 0.44 -1.54
CA LEU A 36 -0.12 1.21 -0.34
C LEU A 36 -0.38 0.25 0.81
N THR A 37 0.48 0.28 1.83
CA THR A 37 0.22 -0.48 3.06
C THR A 37 -0.94 0.15 3.83
N VAL A 38 -1.97 -0.64 4.15
CA VAL A 38 -3.17 -0.18 4.86
C VAL A 38 -3.19 -0.61 6.32
N CYS A 39 -2.80 -1.86 6.60
CA CYS A 39 -2.79 -2.43 7.94
C CYS A 39 -1.78 -3.57 8.00
N GLY A 40 -1.21 -3.80 9.19
CA GLY A 40 -0.53 -5.05 9.49
C GLY A 40 -1.39 -5.87 10.45
N VAL A 41 -1.57 -7.15 10.13
CA VAL A 41 -2.40 -8.09 10.88
C VAL A 41 -1.50 -9.13 11.57
N PRO A 42 -1.85 -9.56 12.80
CA PRO A 42 -1.22 -10.70 13.44
C PRO A 42 -1.30 -11.96 12.57
N ASP A 43 -0.30 -12.84 12.67
CA ASP A 43 -0.30 -14.12 11.94
C ASP A 43 -1.22 -15.14 12.62
N ASN A 44 -2.50 -14.78 12.73
CA ASN A 44 -3.57 -15.62 13.25
C ASN A 44 -4.55 -15.89 12.10
N LEU A 45 -4.78 -17.16 11.79
CA LEU A 45 -5.63 -17.58 10.68
C LEU A 45 -7.05 -16.99 10.75
N GLY A 46 -7.66 -16.92 11.93
CA GLY A 46 -9.00 -16.33 12.07
C GLY A 46 -9.04 -14.84 11.77
N VAL A 47 -7.98 -14.10 12.13
CA VAL A 47 -7.85 -12.67 11.80
C VAL A 47 -7.60 -12.46 10.31
N LEU A 48 -6.79 -13.33 9.69
CA LEU A 48 -6.54 -13.30 8.25
C LEU A 48 -7.82 -13.60 7.45
N ASP A 49 -8.62 -14.58 7.89
CA ASP A 49 -9.89 -14.92 7.26
C ASP A 49 -10.91 -13.78 7.38
N ALA A 50 -11.00 -13.14 8.55
CA ALA A 50 -11.87 -11.97 8.76
C ALA A 50 -11.45 -10.79 7.87
N ALA A 51 -10.15 -10.50 7.79
CA ALA A 51 -9.63 -9.44 6.91
C ALA A 51 -9.89 -9.75 5.43
N ALA A 52 -9.73 -11.01 5.01
CA ALA A 52 -10.03 -11.45 3.65
C ALA A 52 -11.53 -11.36 3.34
N ALA A 53 -12.40 -11.70 4.29
CA ALA A 53 -13.85 -11.53 4.15
C ALA A 53 -14.22 -10.06 4.00
N TYR A 54 -13.69 -9.19 4.85
CA TYR A 54 -13.89 -7.74 4.75
C TYR A 54 -13.46 -7.21 3.38
N VAL A 55 -12.26 -7.55 2.89
CA VAL A 55 -11.79 -7.08 1.58
C VAL A 55 -12.71 -7.52 0.43
N ARG A 56 -13.30 -8.72 0.49
CA ARG A 56 -14.23 -9.23 -0.53
C ARG A 56 -15.59 -8.55 -0.49
N GLU A 57 -16.07 -8.20 0.70
CA GLU A 57 -17.42 -7.65 0.91
C GLU A 57 -17.43 -6.11 0.94
N CYS A 58 -16.26 -5.49 1.07
CA CYS A 58 -16.14 -4.04 1.16
C CYS A 58 -16.48 -3.36 -0.16
N GLY A 59 -17.59 -2.62 -0.17
CA GLY A 59 -18.04 -1.82 -1.31
C GLY A 59 -17.25 -0.52 -1.53
N LEU A 60 -16.19 -0.26 -0.76
CA LEU A 60 -15.34 0.93 -0.92
C LEU A 60 -14.28 0.77 -2.02
N LEU A 61 -14.00 -0.47 -2.46
CA LEU A 61 -13.04 -0.73 -3.52
C LEU A 61 -13.70 -0.58 -4.92
N PRO A 62 -13.03 0.05 -5.91
CA PRO A 62 -11.70 0.66 -5.82
C PRO A 62 -11.69 2.03 -5.11
N ILE A 63 -10.66 2.28 -4.28
CA ILE A 63 -10.48 3.56 -3.59
C ILE A 63 -9.65 4.50 -4.45
N LYS A 64 -10.14 5.73 -4.66
CA LYS A 64 -9.38 6.80 -5.29
C LYS A 64 -8.45 7.44 -4.26
N ALA A 65 -7.14 7.36 -4.50
CA ALA A 65 -6.13 8.04 -3.69
C ALA A 65 -5.51 9.19 -4.48
N ALA A 66 -5.48 10.39 -3.89
CA ALA A 66 -4.76 11.53 -4.44
C ALA A 66 -3.34 11.56 -3.89
N LYS A 67 -2.37 11.85 -4.74
CA LYS A 67 -0.99 12.13 -4.31
C LYS A 67 -0.97 13.46 -3.54
N ALA A 68 -0.49 13.44 -2.31
CA ALA A 68 -0.22 14.63 -1.52
C ALA A 68 1.19 15.19 -1.83
N THR A 69 2.23 14.37 -1.64
CA THR A 69 3.62 14.78 -1.89
C THR A 69 4.53 13.58 -2.18
N VAL A 70 5.77 13.83 -2.60
CA VAL A 70 6.85 12.83 -2.64
C VAL A 70 7.83 13.19 -1.54
N THR A 71 8.17 12.23 -0.69
CA THR A 71 9.12 12.43 0.40
C THR A 71 10.07 11.24 0.50
N GLY A 72 11.06 11.34 1.37
CA GLY A 72 12.00 10.26 1.63
C GLY A 72 12.30 10.13 3.11
N ALA A 73 12.64 8.91 3.51
CA ALA A 73 13.16 8.61 4.84
C ALA A 73 14.60 8.12 4.71
N VAL A 74 15.47 8.59 5.62
CA VAL A 74 16.88 8.16 5.72
C VAL A 74 17.11 7.20 6.88
N ILE A 75 16.04 6.78 7.57
CA ILE A 75 16.09 5.94 8.77
C ILE A 75 16.08 4.45 8.42
N THR A 76 16.88 3.66 9.14
CA THR A 76 16.86 2.19 9.09
C THR A 76 15.51 1.68 9.62
N PRO A 77 14.86 0.68 8.97
CA PRO A 77 15.36 -0.16 7.89
C PRO A 77 15.12 0.34 6.46
N PHE A 78 14.36 1.42 6.26
CA PHE A 78 13.98 1.88 4.92
C PHE A 78 14.59 3.24 4.58
N ARG A 79 15.74 3.20 3.92
CA ARG A 79 16.21 4.33 3.10
C ARG A 79 15.43 4.31 1.80
N ALA A 80 14.32 5.04 1.74
CA ALA A 80 13.36 4.93 0.65
C ALA A 80 12.75 6.28 0.29
N VAL A 81 12.31 6.39 -0.96
CA VAL A 81 11.43 7.44 -1.46
C VAL A 81 10.02 6.88 -1.48
N PHE A 82 9.05 7.63 -0.99
CA PHE A 82 7.65 7.23 -1.00
C PHE A 82 6.73 8.38 -1.39
N ILE A 83 5.57 8.01 -1.93
CA ILE A 83 4.49 8.93 -2.27
C ILE A 83 3.56 8.99 -1.07
N GLU A 84 3.41 10.16 -0.47
CA GLU A 84 2.34 10.40 0.50
C GLU A 84 1.03 10.56 -0.26
N VAL A 85 -0.01 9.89 0.21
CA VAL A 85 -1.36 10.00 -0.33
C VAL A 85 -2.24 10.74 0.66
N GLU A 86 -3.21 11.49 0.15
CA GLU A 86 -4.22 12.14 0.98
C GLU A 86 -4.99 11.09 1.78
N ASN A 87 -5.24 11.39 3.06
CA ASN A 87 -6.05 10.53 3.92
C ASN A 87 -7.54 10.84 3.69
N SER A 88 -8.05 10.47 2.51
CA SER A 88 -9.46 10.68 2.15
C SER A 88 -10.40 9.97 3.13
N PRO A 89 -11.67 10.42 3.25
CA PRO A 89 -12.65 9.77 4.10
C PRO A 89 -12.81 8.27 3.80
N GLU A 90 -12.80 7.88 2.53
CA GLU A 90 -12.95 6.48 2.09
C GLU A 90 -11.74 5.64 2.49
N LEU A 91 -10.52 6.17 2.31
CA LEU A 91 -9.29 5.47 2.71
C LEU A 91 -9.21 5.33 4.24
N ARG A 92 -9.64 6.35 4.98
CA ARG A 92 -9.72 6.30 6.43
C ARG A 92 -10.72 5.25 6.90
N GLU A 93 -11.95 5.29 6.37
CA GLU A 93 -13.00 4.31 6.71
C GLU A 93 -12.53 2.88 6.40
N PHE A 94 -11.90 2.68 5.25
CA PHE A 94 -11.36 1.37 4.87
C PHE A 94 -10.32 0.87 5.88
N ARG A 95 -9.39 1.73 6.30
CA ARG A 95 -8.34 1.38 7.27
C ARG A 95 -8.89 1.11 8.68
N GLU A 96 -9.90 1.86 9.09
CA GLU A 96 -10.54 1.70 10.40
C GLU A 96 -11.30 0.37 10.46
N ARG A 97 -12.16 0.12 9.48
CA ARG A 97 -12.93 -1.14 9.41
C ARG A 97 -12.07 -2.40 9.20
N LEU A 98 -10.93 -2.27 8.53
CA LEU A 98 -9.99 -3.39 8.36
C LEU A 98 -9.22 -3.72 9.65
N ARG A 99 -9.15 -2.78 10.60
CA ARG A 99 -8.45 -2.96 11.88
C ARG A 99 -9.36 -3.57 12.95
N ASP A 100 -10.65 -3.24 12.89
CA ASP A 100 -11.70 -3.78 13.77
C ASP A 100 -11.94 -5.28 13.52
#